data_AF-A0A8J5K9E9-F1
#
_entry.id   AF-A0A8J5K9E9-F1
#
_cell.length_a   1.000
_cell.length_b   1.000
_cell.length_c   1.000
_cell.angle_alpha   90.00
_cell.angle_beta   90.00
_cell.angle_gamma   90.00
#
_symmetry.space_group_name_H-M   'P 1'
#
loop_
_entity.id
_entity.type
_entity.pdbx_description
1 polymer ?
#
loop_
_entity_poly.entity_id
_entity_poly.type
_entity_poly.pdbx_seq_one_letter_code
_entity_poly.pdbx_strand_id
1 'polypeptide(L)'
;MCEMLDSVVASSILEFLLRRSDFSTSLAGECLIALPVSFPLSSRLEASLLLRRLSADLSRRSISLSTLHTLEHLYRLQRFPSLLPAFASVAVECTVAPLRRRPFFSSSSNNDAEFFDAVNRIWNCKVSDIEQSEVSELVSPAMREARKEMEAAVVDPALREELVRRETKESALEAVMVFVEEAGKEMGPTFLEAAAEAVLGWEREDSRALSNLDRSLRALQGKIKTLHSCKFQPTENDAEMHRAPSKMNASGSKVLSDQELEHQKEARTAGGGARVKGRLGQGEFSAASAVGGVAAVPCGGGGSGATLGKGGSGSAVAGATARRSTVMASSLGKNGEARWLGQRRRGT
;
A
#
# COMPACT_ATOMS: atom_id res chain seq x y z
N MET A 1 23.79 17.91 -26.59
CA MET A 1 23.97 16.82 -25.62
C MET A 1 22.67 16.71 -24.85
N CYS A 2 21.87 15.68 -25.08
CA CYS A 2 20.68 15.44 -24.26
C CYS A 2 21.20 14.98 -22.89
N GLU A 3 21.00 15.79 -21.87
CA GLU A 3 21.21 15.34 -20.49
C GLU A 3 20.31 14.12 -20.27
N MET A 4 20.95 12.98 -20.08
CA MET A 4 20.26 11.73 -19.84
C MET A 4 19.66 11.82 -18.44
N LEU A 5 18.32 11.84 -18.37
CA LEU A 5 17.59 11.91 -17.11
C LEU A 5 18.05 10.76 -16.20
N ASP A 6 18.50 11.08 -15.00
CA ASP A 6 18.94 10.10 -14.02
C ASP A 6 17.81 9.13 -13.66
N SER A 7 18.13 7.85 -13.48
CA SER A 7 17.13 6.81 -13.29
C SER A 7 16.38 6.91 -11.96
N VAL A 8 17.04 7.43 -10.91
CA VAL A 8 16.42 7.68 -9.60
C VAL A 8 15.43 8.84 -9.72
N VAL A 9 15.80 9.88 -10.46
CA VAL A 9 14.92 11.01 -10.75
C VAL A 9 13.73 10.56 -11.59
N ALA A 10 13.96 9.77 -12.65
CA ALA A 10 12.90 9.21 -13.49
C ALA A 10 11.91 8.35 -12.69
N SER A 11 12.41 7.49 -11.79
CA SER A 11 11.58 6.66 -10.91
C SER A 11 10.75 7.50 -9.94
N SER A 12 11.32 8.59 -9.41
CA SER A 12 10.64 9.51 -8.50
C SER A 12 9.55 10.31 -9.22
N ILE A 13 9.81 10.76 -10.45
CA ILE A 13 8.81 11.40 -11.31
C ILE A 13 7.67 10.45 -11.60
N LEU A 14 7.98 9.20 -11.99
CA LEU A 14 6.95 8.21 -12.27
C LEU A 14 6.11 7.88 -11.02
N GLU A 15 6.73 7.67 -9.86
CA GLU A 15 6.02 7.42 -8.60
C GLU A 15 5.04 8.56 -8.29
N PHE A 16 5.49 9.82 -8.41
CA PHE A 16 4.64 10.99 -8.23
C PHE A 16 3.46 11.02 -9.18
N LEU A 17 3.70 10.79 -10.48
CA LEU A 17 2.62 10.76 -11.48
C LEU A 17 1.61 9.65 -11.20
N LEU A 18 2.06 8.46 -10.78
CA LEU A 18 1.18 7.33 -10.48
C LEU A 18 0.27 7.55 -9.28
N ARG A 19 0.70 8.33 -8.29
CA ARG A 19 -0.12 8.65 -7.11
C ARG A 19 -1.16 9.73 -7.35
N ARG A 20 -1.06 10.45 -8.45
CA ARG A 20 -2.04 11.45 -8.84
C ARG A 20 -3.34 10.82 -9.33
N SER A 21 -4.46 11.29 -8.80
CA SER A 21 -5.79 10.77 -9.16
C SER A 21 -6.16 11.03 -10.62
N ASP A 22 -5.69 12.15 -11.19
CA ASP A 22 -5.93 12.61 -12.57
C ASP A 22 -5.07 11.89 -13.62
N PHE A 23 -4.08 11.10 -13.22
CA PHE A 23 -3.09 10.56 -14.14
C PHE A 23 -3.50 9.23 -14.79
N SER A 24 -3.98 9.25 -16.03
CA SER A 24 -4.58 8.05 -16.68
C SER A 24 -3.66 6.81 -16.74
N THR A 25 -4.26 5.61 -16.70
CA THR A 25 -3.52 4.32 -16.76
C THR A 25 -2.80 4.10 -18.09
N SER A 26 -3.32 4.64 -19.21
CA SER A 26 -2.64 4.57 -20.51
C SER A 26 -1.35 5.39 -20.49
N LEU A 27 -1.39 6.61 -19.94
CA LEU A 27 -0.21 7.45 -19.78
C LEU A 27 0.82 6.81 -18.84
N ALA A 28 0.40 6.07 -17.81
CA ALA A 28 1.31 5.33 -16.96
C ALA A 28 2.15 4.30 -17.74
N GLY A 29 1.52 3.58 -18.67
CA GLY A 29 2.21 2.64 -19.56
C GLY A 29 3.19 3.34 -20.51
N GLU A 30 2.78 4.47 -21.09
CA GLU A 30 3.63 5.27 -21.96
C GLU A 30 4.84 5.85 -21.19
N CYS A 31 4.63 6.37 -19.98
CA CYS A 31 5.71 6.87 -19.13
C CYS A 31 6.68 5.77 -18.71
N LEU A 32 6.20 4.56 -18.43
CA LEU A 32 7.07 3.41 -18.14
C LEU A 32 8.00 3.05 -19.30
N ILE A 33 7.54 3.23 -20.54
CA ILE A 33 8.34 2.96 -21.74
C ILE A 33 9.27 4.15 -22.06
N ALA A 34 8.80 5.38 -21.83
CA ALA A 34 9.51 6.59 -22.20
C ALA A 34 10.59 7.01 -21.19
N LEU A 35 10.40 6.72 -19.90
CA LEU A 35 11.34 7.12 -18.84
C LEU A 35 12.45 6.07 -18.68
N PRO A 36 13.71 6.50 -18.45
CA PRO A 36 14.83 5.58 -18.21
C PRO A 36 14.78 5.01 -16.78
N VAL A 37 13.75 4.22 -16.48
CA VAL A 37 13.60 3.54 -15.18
C VAL A 37 14.51 2.31 -15.12
N SER A 38 15.17 2.14 -13.97
CA SER A 38 16.03 0.99 -13.71
C SER A 38 15.18 -0.24 -13.40
N PHE A 39 15.61 -1.38 -13.92
CA PHE A 39 15.04 -2.68 -13.59
C PHE A 39 16.05 -3.50 -12.77
N PRO A 40 15.62 -4.17 -11.68
CA PRO A 40 14.25 -4.26 -11.17
C PRO A 40 13.73 -2.94 -10.54
N LEU A 41 12.40 -2.74 -10.60
CA LEU A 41 11.76 -1.57 -9.99
C LEU A 41 11.93 -1.61 -8.46
N SER A 42 11.93 -0.44 -7.82
CA SER A 42 11.86 -0.39 -6.36
C SER A 42 10.51 -0.92 -5.89
N SER A 43 10.48 -1.62 -4.75
CA SER A 43 9.24 -2.19 -4.17
C SER A 43 8.14 -1.14 -4.00
N ARG A 44 8.52 0.10 -3.66
CA ARG A 44 7.61 1.24 -3.52
C ARG A 44 7.00 1.70 -4.85
N LEU A 45 7.81 1.77 -5.91
CA LEU A 45 7.32 2.14 -7.25
C LEU A 45 6.43 1.04 -7.81
N GLU A 46 6.83 -0.22 -7.62
CA GLU A 46 6.03 -1.38 -8.00
C GLU A 46 4.68 -1.42 -7.27
N ALA A 47 4.68 -1.18 -5.95
CA ALA A 47 3.44 -1.06 -5.18
C ALA A 47 2.55 0.08 -5.71
N SER A 48 3.14 1.24 -6.06
CA SER A 48 2.41 2.38 -6.60
C SER A 48 1.77 2.07 -7.97
N LEU A 49 2.44 1.29 -8.83
CA LEU A 49 1.88 0.81 -10.10
C LEU A 49 0.68 -0.12 -9.89
N LEU A 50 0.81 -1.07 -8.97
CA LEU A 50 -0.25 -2.04 -8.66
C LEU A 50 -1.47 -1.35 -8.02
N LEU A 51 -1.23 -0.41 -7.10
CA LEU A 51 -2.30 0.41 -6.52
C LEU A 51 -2.99 1.26 -7.58
N ARG A 52 -2.24 1.86 -8.52
CA ARG A 52 -2.86 2.61 -9.63
C ARG A 52 -3.74 1.73 -10.50
N ARG A 53 -3.33 0.49 -10.75
CA ARG A 53 -4.15 -0.51 -11.45
C ARG A 53 -5.44 -0.81 -10.68
N LEU A 54 -5.35 -1.04 -9.38
CA LEU A 54 -6.53 -1.27 -8.54
C LEU A 54 -7.48 -0.06 -8.53
N SER A 55 -6.96 1.17 -8.46
CA SER A 55 -7.78 2.38 -8.58
C SER A 55 -8.50 2.47 -9.92
N ALA A 56 -7.86 2.03 -11.01
CA ALA A 56 -8.49 1.98 -12.33
C ALA A 56 -9.59 0.91 -12.41
N ASP A 57 -9.36 -0.27 -11.81
CA ASP A 57 -10.35 -1.33 -11.67
C ASP A 57 -11.57 -0.86 -10.86
N LEU A 58 -11.34 -0.15 -9.74
CA LEU A 58 -12.37 0.47 -8.91
C LEU A 58 -13.18 1.51 -9.69
N SER A 59 -12.51 2.38 -10.45
CA SER A 59 -13.16 3.41 -11.27
C SER A 59 -14.08 2.80 -12.33
N ARG A 60 -13.71 1.62 -12.87
CA ARG A 60 -14.52 0.84 -13.82
C ARG A 60 -15.55 -0.05 -13.13
N ARG A 61 -15.55 -0.11 -11.79
CA ARG A 61 -16.31 -1.06 -10.97
C ARG A 61 -16.15 -2.49 -11.47
N SER A 62 -14.93 -2.85 -11.89
CA SER A 62 -14.59 -4.14 -12.47
C SER A 62 -13.71 -4.92 -11.50
N ILE A 63 -14.24 -6.02 -10.97
CA ILE A 63 -13.47 -6.98 -10.19
C ILE A 63 -13.22 -8.20 -11.06
N SER A 64 -11.97 -8.65 -11.12
CA SER A 64 -11.56 -9.81 -11.91
C SER A 64 -10.50 -10.63 -11.19
N LEU A 65 -10.18 -11.80 -11.73
CA LEU A 65 -9.06 -12.60 -11.23
C LEU A 65 -7.72 -11.84 -11.29
N SER A 66 -7.58 -10.89 -12.23
CA SER A 66 -6.41 -10.03 -12.28
C SER A 66 -6.30 -9.09 -11.07
N THR A 67 -7.43 -8.65 -10.53
CA THR A 67 -7.48 -7.86 -9.28
C THR A 67 -6.98 -8.73 -8.13
N LEU A 68 -7.41 -9.99 -8.06
CA LEU A 68 -6.93 -10.97 -7.07
C LEU A 68 -5.41 -11.17 -7.16
N HIS A 69 -4.87 -11.35 -8.36
CA HIS A 69 -3.42 -11.48 -8.57
C HIS A 69 -2.65 -10.22 -8.16
N THR A 70 -3.22 -9.04 -8.41
CA THR A 70 -2.61 -7.75 -8.05
C THR A 70 -2.51 -7.61 -6.52
N LEU A 71 -3.56 -8.01 -5.79
CA LEU A 71 -3.57 -8.01 -4.32
C LEU A 71 -2.56 -9.01 -3.74
N GLU A 72 -2.49 -10.22 -4.29
CA GLU A 72 -1.49 -11.21 -3.86
C GLU A 72 -0.06 -10.71 -4.07
N HIS A 73 0.19 -10.04 -5.20
CA HIS A 73 1.50 -9.47 -5.51
C HIS A 73 1.85 -8.31 -4.58
N LEU A 74 0.88 -7.43 -4.30
CA LEU A 74 1.04 -6.37 -3.30
C LEU A 74 1.37 -6.92 -1.92
N TYR A 75 0.76 -8.03 -1.51
CA TYR A 75 1.02 -8.65 -0.21
C TYR A 75 2.48 -9.11 -0.06
N ARG A 76 3.10 -9.59 -1.15
CA ARG A 76 4.53 -9.96 -1.15
C ARG A 76 5.43 -8.75 -1.02
N LEU A 77 5.06 -7.62 -1.60
CA LEU A 77 5.82 -6.38 -1.53
C LEU A 77 5.69 -5.72 -0.15
N GLN A 78 4.47 -5.68 0.39
CA GLN A 78 4.18 -5.01 1.64
C GLN A 78 2.93 -5.62 2.32
N ARG A 79 3.04 -5.86 3.62
CA ARG A 79 1.95 -6.42 4.42
C ARG A 79 1.05 -5.29 4.92
N PHE A 80 -0.17 -5.23 4.40
CA PHE A 80 -1.22 -4.32 4.89
C PHE A 80 -2.36 -5.13 5.53
N PRO A 81 -2.89 -4.72 6.68
CA PRO A 81 -3.95 -5.47 7.36
C PRO A 81 -5.26 -5.47 6.58
N SER A 82 -5.63 -4.37 5.89
CA SER A 82 -6.83 -4.32 5.04
C SER A 82 -6.73 -5.17 3.77
N LEU A 83 -5.54 -5.68 3.41
CA LEU A 83 -5.37 -6.53 2.24
C LEU A 83 -6.07 -7.88 2.42
N LEU A 84 -6.01 -8.47 3.61
CA LEU A 84 -6.63 -9.77 3.90
C LEU A 84 -8.15 -9.78 3.62
N PRO A 85 -8.97 -8.85 4.17
CA PRO A 85 -10.38 -8.79 3.85
C PRO A 85 -10.65 -8.43 2.38
N ALA A 86 -9.85 -7.55 1.76
CA ALA A 86 -9.97 -7.23 0.34
C ALA A 86 -9.75 -8.46 -0.55
N PHE A 87 -8.71 -9.25 -0.26
CA PHE A 87 -8.39 -10.47 -0.99
C PHE A 87 -9.51 -11.51 -0.86
N ALA A 88 -10.06 -11.69 0.35
CA ALA A 88 -11.19 -12.60 0.59
C ALA A 88 -12.45 -12.18 -0.17
N SER A 89 -12.87 -10.91 -0.06
CA SER A 89 -14.06 -10.42 -0.75
C SER A 89 -13.92 -10.51 -2.27
N VAL A 90 -12.74 -10.21 -2.82
CA VAL A 90 -12.46 -10.33 -4.26
C VAL A 90 -12.50 -11.79 -4.72
N ALA A 91 -11.95 -12.72 -3.94
CA ALA A 91 -12.00 -14.15 -4.25
C ALA A 91 -13.44 -14.67 -4.30
N VAL A 92 -14.27 -14.29 -3.32
CA VAL A 92 -15.71 -14.62 -3.30
C VAL A 92 -16.42 -14.02 -4.50
N GLU A 93 -16.24 -12.73 -4.79
CA GLU A 93 -16.89 -12.11 -5.96
C GLU A 93 -16.46 -12.77 -7.27
N CYS A 94 -15.17 -13.06 -7.47
CA CYS A 94 -14.69 -13.74 -8.67
C CYS A 94 -15.29 -15.15 -8.82
N THR A 95 -15.60 -15.81 -7.70
CA THR A 95 -16.23 -17.13 -7.67
C THR A 95 -17.72 -17.04 -8.01
N VAL A 96 -18.44 -16.07 -7.45
CA VAL A 96 -19.90 -15.94 -7.58
C VAL A 96 -20.31 -15.18 -8.85
N ALA A 97 -19.46 -14.31 -9.41
CA ALA A 97 -19.76 -13.51 -10.58
C ALA A 97 -20.31 -14.29 -11.80
N PRO A 98 -19.80 -15.49 -12.14
CA PRO A 98 -20.38 -16.31 -13.22
C PRO A 98 -21.86 -16.67 -13.01
N LEU A 99 -22.28 -16.92 -11.76
CA LEU A 99 -23.67 -17.27 -11.45
C LEU A 99 -24.64 -16.12 -11.74
N ARG A 100 -24.18 -14.86 -11.69
CA ARG A 100 -25.01 -13.67 -11.96
C ARG A 100 -25.11 -13.31 -13.43
N ARG A 101 -24.30 -13.93 -14.30
CA ARG A 101 -24.34 -13.62 -15.74
C ARG A 101 -25.65 -14.12 -16.32
N ARG A 102 -26.45 -13.20 -16.86
CA ARG A 102 -27.69 -13.56 -17.53
C ARG A 102 -27.33 -14.39 -18.78
N PRO A 103 -27.84 -15.61 -18.93
CA PRO A 103 -27.63 -16.37 -20.15
C PRO A 103 -28.32 -15.62 -21.30
N PHE A 104 -27.53 -15.01 -22.18
CA PHE A 104 -28.09 -14.28 -23.33
C PHE A 104 -28.62 -15.24 -24.40
N PHE A 105 -28.06 -16.47 -24.50
CA PHE A 105 -28.45 -17.47 -25.51
C PHE A 105 -28.29 -18.96 -25.11
N SER A 106 -27.82 -19.29 -23.89
CA SER A 106 -27.47 -20.69 -23.53
C SER A 106 -28.18 -21.18 -22.28
N SER A 107 -28.55 -22.45 -22.30
CA SER A 107 -29.09 -23.24 -21.20
C SER A 107 -28.36 -22.97 -19.87
N SER A 108 -29.12 -22.90 -18.77
CA SER A 108 -28.65 -22.65 -17.38
C SER A 108 -27.43 -23.46 -16.93
N SER A 109 -27.09 -24.56 -17.61
CA SER A 109 -25.97 -25.44 -17.28
C SER A 109 -24.59 -24.82 -17.42
N ASN A 110 -24.43 -23.74 -18.22
CA ASN A 110 -23.10 -23.18 -18.47
C ASN A 110 -22.56 -22.33 -17.29
N ASN A 111 -23.44 -21.62 -16.58
CA ASN A 111 -23.04 -20.76 -15.46
C ASN A 111 -22.58 -21.58 -14.25
N ASP A 112 -23.25 -22.71 -13.99
CA ASP A 112 -22.85 -23.65 -12.92
C ASP A 112 -21.48 -24.25 -13.20
N ALA A 113 -21.18 -24.61 -14.46
CA ALA A 113 -19.86 -25.09 -14.85
C ALA A 113 -18.76 -24.03 -14.67
N GLU A 114 -19.01 -22.77 -15.08
CA GLU A 114 -18.09 -21.65 -14.83
C GLU A 114 -17.88 -21.39 -13.34
N PHE A 115 -18.93 -21.51 -12.52
CA PHE A 115 -18.83 -21.42 -11.07
C PHE A 115 -17.97 -22.54 -10.48
N PHE A 116 -18.20 -23.80 -10.87
CA PHE A 116 -17.39 -24.92 -10.38
C PHE A 116 -15.92 -24.81 -10.79
N ASP A 117 -15.65 -24.37 -12.03
CA ASP A 117 -14.29 -24.07 -12.47
C ASP A 117 -13.65 -22.96 -11.64
N ALA A 118 -14.39 -21.88 -11.37
CA ALA A 118 -13.93 -20.80 -10.51
C ALA A 118 -13.65 -21.29 -9.07
N VAL A 119 -14.53 -22.15 -8.52
CA VAL A 119 -14.33 -22.74 -7.20
C VAL A 119 -13.01 -23.53 -7.16
N ASN A 120 -12.82 -24.42 -8.14
CA ASN A 120 -11.63 -25.24 -8.21
C ASN A 120 -10.36 -24.40 -8.39
N ARG A 121 -10.36 -23.48 -9.34
CA ARG A 121 -9.21 -22.64 -9.68
C ARG A 121 -8.81 -21.71 -8.54
N ILE A 122 -9.77 -21.06 -7.89
CA ILE A 122 -9.48 -20.08 -6.84
C ILE A 122 -9.19 -20.79 -5.53
N TRP A 123 -10.04 -21.69 -5.08
CA TRP A 123 -9.96 -22.23 -3.72
C TRP A 123 -9.10 -23.49 -3.63
N ASN A 124 -9.32 -24.44 -4.52
CA ASN A 124 -8.61 -25.72 -4.48
C ASN A 124 -7.19 -25.64 -5.05
N CYS A 125 -6.95 -24.75 -6.01
CA CYS A 125 -5.61 -24.48 -6.50
C CYS A 125 -5.00 -23.27 -5.78
N LYS A 126 -5.38 -22.04 -6.16
CA LYS A 126 -4.66 -20.83 -5.73
C LYS A 126 -4.61 -20.62 -4.21
N VAL A 127 -5.73 -20.70 -3.50
CA VAL A 127 -5.73 -20.51 -2.04
C VAL A 127 -4.96 -21.64 -1.35
N SER A 128 -5.10 -22.88 -1.82
CA SER A 128 -4.36 -24.02 -1.28
C SER A 128 -2.84 -23.89 -1.50
N ASP A 129 -2.41 -23.36 -2.65
CA ASP A 129 -1.00 -23.06 -2.93
C ASP A 129 -0.48 -21.95 -2.00
N ILE A 130 -1.28 -20.91 -1.75
CA ILE A 130 -0.93 -19.82 -0.82
C ILE A 130 -0.76 -20.38 0.61
N GLU A 131 -1.65 -21.26 1.07
CA GLU A 131 -1.55 -21.92 2.40
C GLU A 131 -0.24 -22.71 2.57
N GLN A 132 0.29 -23.27 1.49
CA GLN A 132 1.55 -24.03 1.50
C GLN A 132 2.80 -23.17 1.30
N SER A 133 2.63 -21.88 0.99
CA SER A 133 3.72 -20.96 0.66
C SER A 133 4.14 -20.09 1.85
N GLU A 134 5.16 -19.27 1.64
CA GLU A 134 5.64 -18.26 2.59
C GLU A 134 4.61 -17.16 2.90
N VAL A 135 3.55 -17.03 2.08
CA VAL A 135 2.47 -16.06 2.27
C VAL A 135 1.20 -16.69 2.85
N SER A 136 1.32 -17.78 3.60
CA SER A 136 0.18 -18.47 4.26
C SER A 136 -0.63 -17.56 5.20
N GLU A 137 -0.02 -16.51 5.74
CA GLU A 137 -0.67 -15.45 6.52
C GLU A 137 -1.76 -14.69 5.74
N LEU A 138 -1.72 -14.69 4.41
CA LEU A 138 -2.77 -14.12 3.56
C LEU A 138 -4.09 -14.89 3.69
N VAL A 139 -4.04 -16.16 4.09
CA VAL A 139 -5.22 -17.01 4.28
C VAL A 139 -5.75 -16.84 5.69
N SER A 140 -6.58 -15.80 5.83
CA SER A 140 -7.26 -15.46 7.07
C SER A 140 -8.31 -16.53 7.46
N PRO A 141 -8.73 -16.58 8.74
CA PRO A 141 -9.84 -17.43 9.16
C PRO A 141 -11.13 -17.18 8.35
N ALA A 142 -11.41 -15.91 8.02
CA ALA A 142 -12.55 -15.54 7.19
C ALA A 142 -12.45 -16.14 5.77
N MET A 143 -11.25 -16.22 5.20
CA MET A 143 -11.01 -16.87 3.91
C MET A 143 -11.31 -18.37 3.99
N ARG A 144 -10.94 -19.05 5.08
CA ARG A 144 -11.22 -20.49 5.24
C ARG A 144 -12.71 -20.78 5.40
N GLU A 145 -13.45 -19.92 6.09
CA GLU A 145 -14.90 -20.04 6.16
C GLU A 145 -15.56 -19.77 4.80
N ALA A 146 -15.11 -18.75 4.07
CA ALA A 146 -15.57 -18.50 2.70
C ALA A 146 -15.29 -19.71 1.78
N ARG A 147 -14.12 -20.34 1.89
CA ARG A 147 -13.79 -21.58 1.17
C ARG A 147 -14.82 -22.68 1.41
N LYS A 148 -15.10 -22.98 2.69
CA LYS A 148 -16.09 -24.01 3.07
C LYS A 148 -17.46 -23.70 2.50
N GLU A 149 -17.88 -22.43 2.53
CA GLU A 149 -19.15 -22.00 1.96
C GLU A 149 -19.19 -22.18 0.44
N MET A 150 -18.12 -21.80 -0.28
CA MET A 150 -18.04 -21.97 -1.73
C MET A 150 -18.03 -23.44 -2.14
N GLU A 151 -17.30 -24.29 -1.40
CA GLU A 151 -17.27 -25.74 -1.62
C GLU A 151 -18.62 -26.39 -1.33
N ALA A 152 -19.32 -25.98 -0.26
CA ALA A 152 -20.68 -26.47 0.04
C ALA A 152 -21.69 -26.07 -1.05
N ALA A 153 -21.55 -24.86 -1.61
CA ALA A 153 -22.40 -24.40 -2.70
C ALA A 153 -22.21 -25.18 -4.01
N VAL A 154 -21.10 -25.92 -4.18
CA VAL A 154 -20.95 -26.84 -5.33
C VAL A 154 -22.04 -27.90 -5.33
N VAL A 155 -22.35 -28.46 -4.15
CA VAL A 155 -23.33 -29.54 -4.00
C VAL A 155 -24.74 -29.05 -3.67
N ASP A 156 -24.86 -27.89 -3.01
CA ASP A 156 -26.15 -27.35 -2.58
C ASP A 156 -26.62 -26.19 -3.50
N PRO A 157 -27.65 -26.42 -4.34
CA PRO A 157 -28.20 -25.38 -5.21
C PRO A 157 -28.89 -24.25 -4.43
N ALA A 158 -29.43 -24.50 -3.23
CA ALA A 158 -30.07 -23.47 -2.42
C ALA A 158 -29.03 -22.45 -1.91
N LEU A 159 -27.83 -22.92 -1.53
CA LEU A 159 -26.72 -22.04 -1.20
C LEU A 159 -26.26 -21.21 -2.41
N ARG A 160 -26.25 -21.78 -3.63
CA ARG A 160 -25.93 -20.99 -4.84
C ARG A 160 -26.93 -19.86 -5.07
N GLU A 161 -28.22 -20.14 -4.94
CA GLU A 161 -29.25 -19.10 -5.07
C GLU A 161 -29.10 -17.98 -4.02
N GLU A 162 -28.72 -18.34 -2.80
CA GLU A 162 -28.44 -17.38 -1.74
C GLU A 162 -27.20 -16.53 -2.08
N LEU A 163 -26.11 -17.15 -2.54
CA LEU A 163 -24.90 -16.44 -2.96
C LEU A 163 -25.16 -15.44 -4.10
N VAL A 164 -26.01 -15.81 -5.06
CA VAL A 164 -26.42 -14.92 -6.15
C VAL A 164 -27.14 -13.67 -5.63
N ARG A 165 -27.97 -13.81 -4.58
CA ARG A 165 -28.72 -12.70 -3.97
C ARG A 165 -27.84 -11.75 -3.17
N ARG A 166 -26.69 -12.20 -2.66
CA ARG A 166 -25.77 -11.36 -1.88
C ARG A 166 -25.11 -10.29 -2.76
N GLU A 167 -24.83 -9.13 -2.16
CA GLU A 167 -24.12 -8.02 -2.80
C GLU A 167 -22.59 -8.20 -2.74
N THR A 168 -22.07 -9.36 -3.13
CA THR A 168 -20.63 -9.67 -3.02
C THR A 168 -19.76 -8.73 -3.85
N LYS A 169 -20.29 -8.19 -4.96
CA LYS A 169 -19.59 -7.22 -5.80
C LYS A 169 -19.35 -5.91 -5.06
N GLU A 170 -20.36 -5.39 -4.35
CA GLU A 170 -20.23 -4.15 -3.60
C GLU A 170 -19.25 -4.32 -2.45
N SER A 171 -19.39 -5.43 -1.71
CA SER A 171 -18.47 -5.77 -0.61
C SER A 171 -17.01 -5.90 -1.09
N ALA A 172 -16.78 -6.48 -2.28
CA ALA A 172 -15.45 -6.56 -2.87
C ALA A 172 -14.89 -5.18 -3.27
N LEU A 173 -15.71 -4.32 -3.89
CA LEU A 173 -15.31 -2.96 -4.26
C LEU A 173 -14.99 -2.11 -3.03
N GLU A 174 -15.83 -2.17 -2.00
CA GLU A 174 -15.64 -1.46 -0.74
C GLU A 174 -14.35 -1.92 -0.04
N ALA A 175 -14.12 -3.23 0.06
CA ALA A 175 -12.92 -3.76 0.69
C ALA A 175 -11.63 -3.35 -0.06
N VAL A 176 -11.65 -3.37 -1.40
CA VAL A 176 -10.51 -2.91 -2.20
C VAL A 176 -10.31 -1.39 -2.08
N MET A 177 -11.38 -0.61 -1.99
CA MET A 177 -11.29 0.84 -1.76
C MET A 177 -10.65 1.16 -0.41
N VAL A 178 -11.11 0.53 0.67
CA VAL A 178 -10.51 0.66 2.01
C VAL A 178 -9.02 0.30 1.97
N PHE A 179 -8.67 -0.78 1.26
CA PHE A 179 -7.29 -1.18 1.08
C PHE A 179 -6.44 -0.15 0.34
N VAL A 180 -6.92 0.35 -0.80
CA VAL A 180 -6.19 1.36 -1.59
C VAL A 180 -5.98 2.65 -0.78
N GLU A 181 -6.97 3.07 0.01
CA GLU A 181 -6.84 4.22 0.90
C GLU A 181 -5.84 4.00 2.03
N GLU A 182 -5.86 2.83 2.69
CA GLU A 182 -4.89 2.49 3.74
C GLU A 182 -3.46 2.45 3.16
N ALA A 183 -3.27 1.71 2.06
CA ALA A 183 -1.96 1.57 1.42
C ALA A 183 -1.42 2.92 0.94
N GLY A 184 -2.29 3.79 0.40
CA GLY A 184 -1.92 5.16 0.01
C GLY A 184 -1.44 6.00 1.19
N LYS A 185 -2.09 5.90 2.35
CA LYS A 185 -1.70 6.61 3.58
C LYS A 185 -0.38 6.08 4.15
N GLU A 186 -0.23 4.76 4.23
CA GLU A 186 0.95 4.10 4.79
C GLU A 186 2.22 4.37 3.95
N MET A 187 2.08 4.46 2.63
CA MET A 187 3.21 4.82 1.76
C MET A 187 3.67 6.28 1.92
N GLY A 188 2.90 7.14 2.57
CA GLY A 188 3.23 8.55 2.81
C GLY A 188 3.34 9.41 1.54
N PRO A 189 3.83 10.65 1.64
CA PRO A 189 4.07 11.50 0.48
C PRO A 189 5.18 10.94 -0.41
N THR A 190 5.09 11.20 -1.71
CA THR A 190 6.17 10.90 -2.65
C THR A 190 7.38 11.80 -2.40
N PHE A 191 8.54 11.41 -2.94
CA PHE A 191 9.76 12.22 -2.79
C PHE A 191 9.58 13.64 -3.34
N LEU A 192 8.92 13.79 -4.49
CA LEU A 192 8.70 15.10 -5.10
C LEU A 192 7.72 15.96 -4.31
N GLU A 193 6.68 15.37 -3.69
CA GLU A 193 5.78 16.10 -2.80
C GLU A 193 6.51 16.59 -1.55
N ALA A 194 7.31 15.72 -0.92
CA ALA A 194 8.11 16.08 0.25
C ALA A 194 9.15 17.16 -0.07
N ALA A 195 9.82 17.07 -1.23
CA ALA A 195 10.77 18.09 -1.68
C ALA A 195 10.08 19.43 -1.97
N ALA A 196 8.91 19.41 -2.61
CA ALA A 196 8.12 20.62 -2.86
C ALA A 196 7.65 21.26 -1.55
N GLU A 197 7.21 20.47 -0.57
CA GLU A 197 6.83 20.95 0.75
C GLU A 197 8.01 21.61 1.49
N ALA A 198 9.21 21.03 1.41
CA ALA A 198 10.41 21.59 2.01
C ALA A 198 10.77 22.96 1.41
N VAL A 199 10.73 23.10 0.07
CA VAL A 199 11.01 24.37 -0.61
C VAL A 199 9.99 25.44 -0.24
N LEU A 200 8.70 25.11 -0.22
CA LEU A 200 7.63 26.02 0.21
C LEU A 200 7.67 26.34 1.72
N GLY A 201 8.28 25.47 2.52
CA GLY A 201 8.58 25.71 3.92
C GLY A 201 9.63 26.81 4.11
N TRP A 202 10.71 26.75 3.33
CA TRP A 202 11.81 27.72 3.40
C TRP A 202 11.39 29.12 2.97
N GLU A 203 10.58 29.25 1.91
CA GLU A 203 10.05 30.57 1.50
C GLU A 203 9.23 31.25 2.60
N ARG A 204 8.50 30.46 3.41
CA ARG A 204 7.75 30.98 4.57
C ARG A 204 8.65 31.39 5.72
N GLU A 205 9.75 30.68 5.95
CA GLU A 205 10.73 31.04 6.99
C GLU A 205 11.53 32.27 6.61
N ASP A 206 11.98 32.39 5.36
CA ASP A 206 12.64 33.59 4.85
C ASP A 206 11.71 34.81 4.85
N SER A 207 10.45 34.63 4.44
CA SER A 207 9.44 35.69 4.52
C SER A 207 9.17 36.13 5.97
N ARG A 208 9.16 35.19 6.92
CA ARG A 208 9.06 35.49 8.36
C ARG A 208 10.31 36.20 8.87
N ALA A 209 11.50 35.78 8.48
CA ALA A 209 12.76 36.40 8.88
C ALA A 209 12.87 37.83 8.35
N LEU A 210 12.53 38.06 7.07
CA LEU A 210 12.50 39.38 6.46
C LEU A 210 11.48 40.28 7.14
N SER A 211 10.26 39.80 7.42
CA SER A 211 9.25 40.61 8.12
C SER A 211 9.64 40.95 9.57
N ASN A 212 10.35 40.07 10.26
CA ASN A 212 10.89 40.32 11.60
C ASN A 212 12.02 41.36 11.59
N LEU A 213 12.90 41.31 10.59
CA LEU A 213 13.93 42.33 10.37
C LEU A 213 13.30 43.70 10.12
N ASP A 214 12.27 43.74 9.27
CA ASP A 214 11.55 44.95 8.88
C ASP A 214 10.81 45.61 10.08
N ARG A 215 10.27 44.78 10.98
CA ARG A 215 9.68 45.23 12.25
C ARG A 215 10.76 45.81 13.19
N SER A 216 11.92 45.17 13.26
CA SER A 216 13.04 45.59 14.10
C SER A 216 13.64 46.92 13.62
N LEU A 217 13.75 47.09 12.30
CA LEU A 217 14.24 48.31 11.65
C LEU A 217 13.29 49.49 11.92
N ARG A 218 11.98 49.28 11.79
CA ARG A 218 10.96 50.28 12.16
C ARG A 218 11.02 50.66 13.64
N ALA A 219 11.19 49.69 14.54
CA ALA A 219 11.34 49.95 15.97
C ALA A 219 12.61 50.77 16.28
N LEU A 220 13.73 50.48 15.61
CA LEU A 220 14.98 51.22 15.75
C LEU A 220 14.85 52.67 15.25
N GLN A 221 14.22 52.86 14.08
CA GLN A 221 13.94 54.19 13.54
C GLN A 221 13.06 55.02 14.47
N GLY A 222 12.06 54.40 15.12
CA GLY A 222 11.26 55.05 16.16
C GLY A 222 12.11 55.54 17.33
N LYS A 223 13.03 54.70 17.82
CA LYS A 223 13.97 55.04 18.91
C LYS A 223 14.90 56.20 18.54
N ILE A 224 15.46 56.20 17.32
CA ILE A 224 16.31 57.28 16.82
C ILE A 224 15.52 58.60 16.76
N LYS A 225 14.28 58.56 16.25
CA LYS A 225 13.40 59.75 16.23
C LYS A 225 13.11 60.27 17.64
N THR A 226 12.84 59.40 18.61
CA THR A 226 12.64 59.83 20.00
C THR A 226 13.89 60.45 20.61
N LEU A 227 15.08 59.90 20.32
CA LEU A 227 16.35 60.48 20.77
C LEU A 227 16.61 61.86 20.15
N HIS A 228 16.26 62.04 18.87
CA HIS A 228 16.37 63.35 18.21
C HIS A 228 15.36 64.38 18.73
N SER A 229 14.18 63.95 19.19
CA SER A 229 13.21 64.83 19.85
C SER A 229 13.60 65.18 21.29
N CYS A 230 14.42 64.35 21.94
CA CYS A 230 15.16 64.71 23.16
C CYS A 230 16.34 65.63 22.80
N LYS A 231 16.03 66.78 22.18
CA LYS A 231 17.00 67.87 22.05
C LYS A 231 17.48 68.23 23.46
N PHE A 232 18.76 67.97 23.66
CA PHE A 232 19.63 68.56 24.66
C PHE A 232 19.26 70.05 24.79
N GLN A 233 18.61 70.43 25.88
CA GLN A 233 18.59 71.84 26.25
C GLN A 233 20.03 72.18 26.61
N PRO A 234 20.70 73.09 25.90
CA PRO A 234 21.99 73.59 26.33
C PRO A 234 21.71 74.35 27.63
N THR A 235 22.13 73.81 28.77
CA THR A 235 22.22 74.58 30.00
C THR A 235 23.38 75.55 29.84
N GLU A 236 23.14 76.69 29.19
CA GLU A 236 23.95 77.89 29.41
C GLU A 236 23.74 78.30 30.86
N ASN A 237 24.73 77.99 31.71
CA ASN A 237 25.13 78.73 32.90
C ASN A 237 26.23 77.94 33.60
N ASP A 238 27.48 78.36 33.43
CA ASP A 238 28.25 78.97 34.52
C ASP A 238 29.76 78.94 34.19
N ALA A 239 30.29 80.13 33.92
CA ALA A 239 31.69 80.46 34.13
C ALA A 239 31.86 80.84 35.60
N GLU A 240 32.70 80.13 36.37
CA GLU A 240 33.94 80.67 36.97
C GLU A 240 34.60 79.70 37.97
N MET A 241 35.91 79.53 37.78
CA MET A 241 36.96 79.49 38.83
C MET A 241 36.84 78.49 40.01
N HIS A 242 37.69 77.46 40.04
CA HIS A 242 39.09 77.50 40.54
C HIS A 242 39.64 76.12 40.95
N ARG A 243 40.95 75.97 40.69
CA ARG A 243 41.99 75.21 41.43
C ARG A 243 42.10 73.67 41.30
N ALA A 244 43.27 73.28 40.76
CA ALA A 244 43.94 71.98 40.83
C ALA A 244 44.26 71.56 42.30
N PRO A 245 44.67 70.30 42.63
CA PRO A 245 45.80 69.61 41.99
C PRO A 245 45.74 68.06 41.86
N SER A 246 46.55 67.55 40.91
CA SER A 246 47.52 66.44 41.04
C SER A 246 47.09 65.09 41.66
N LYS A 247 47.11 64.02 40.86
CA LYS A 247 48.13 62.91 40.87
C LYS A 247 47.59 61.67 40.14
N MET A 248 48.47 61.10 39.30
CA MET A 248 48.78 59.68 39.04
C MET A 248 47.61 58.66 39.12
N ASN A 249 47.35 57.79 38.13
CA ASN A 249 48.07 56.55 37.79
C ASN A 249 47.46 56.01 36.47
N ALA A 250 48.24 55.75 35.42
CA ALA A 250 48.71 54.41 35.04
C ALA A 250 47.61 53.31 34.94
N SER A 251 47.32 52.84 33.71
CA SER A 251 47.47 51.42 33.25
C SER A 251 46.48 50.99 32.15
N GLY A 252 47.02 50.40 31.06
CA GLY A 252 46.37 49.45 30.13
C GLY A 252 45.42 50.05 29.09
N SER A 253 45.67 50.12 27.77
CA SER A 253 46.29 49.17 26.81
C SER A 253 45.72 47.75 26.81
N LYS A 254 44.81 47.52 25.85
CA LYS A 254 44.48 46.29 25.08
C LYS A 254 43.49 46.78 24.01
N VAL A 255 43.76 46.90 22.70
CA VAL A 255 44.38 46.00 21.72
C VAL A 255 43.91 44.55 21.90
N LEU A 256 42.83 44.23 21.18
CA LEU A 256 42.36 42.91 20.75
C LEU A 256 41.85 43.17 19.33
N SER A 257 42.71 43.20 18.32
CA SER A 257 43.32 42.09 17.56
C SER A 257 42.29 41.10 17.01
N ASP A 258 42.22 41.07 15.68
CA ASP A 258 41.72 39.98 14.87
C ASP A 258 42.36 38.64 15.29
N GLN A 259 41.57 37.69 15.77
CA GLN A 259 41.82 36.25 15.69
C GLN A 259 40.70 35.50 16.42
N GLU A 260 39.76 34.91 15.67
CA GLU A 260 39.09 33.64 16.02
C GLU A 260 38.29 33.16 14.80
N LEU A 261 39.05 32.90 13.74
CA LEU A 261 38.74 31.88 12.73
C LEU A 261 39.37 30.57 13.25
N GLU A 262 38.74 29.43 12.95
CA GLU A 262 39.20 28.05 13.24
C GLU A 262 38.97 27.53 14.67
N HIS A 263 37.77 27.00 14.95
CA HIS A 263 37.57 25.77 15.75
C HIS A 263 36.10 25.31 15.70
N GLN A 264 35.73 24.54 14.66
CA GLN A 264 34.84 23.37 14.75
C GLN A 264 34.64 22.72 13.36
N LYS A 265 35.74 22.19 12.82
CA LYS A 265 35.71 21.00 11.96
C LYS A 265 36.42 19.89 12.73
N GLU A 266 35.98 18.65 12.51
CA GLU A 266 36.59 17.38 12.95
C GLU A 266 36.20 16.84 14.35
N ALA A 267 35.07 16.13 14.37
CA ALA A 267 34.89 14.81 14.99
C ALA A 267 33.43 14.39 14.66
N ARG A 268 33.13 13.38 13.84
CA ARG A 268 33.52 11.98 13.99
C ARG A 268 33.35 11.25 12.65
N THR A 269 34.46 10.87 12.05
CA THR A 269 34.60 9.71 11.17
C THR A 269 35.48 8.71 11.91
N ALA A 270 34.93 7.60 12.41
CA ALA A 270 35.65 6.35 12.68
C ALA A 270 34.72 5.27 13.23
N GLY A 271 34.77 4.09 12.60
CA GLY A 271 34.26 2.83 13.13
C GLY A 271 33.16 2.23 12.26
N GLY A 272 33.34 1.13 11.54
CA GLY A 272 34.46 0.20 11.48
C GLY A 272 34.08 -0.90 10.48
N GLY A 273 35.05 -1.30 9.66
CA GLY A 273 34.88 -2.37 8.70
C GLY A 273 34.80 -3.74 9.38
N ALA A 274 33.94 -4.61 8.86
CA ALA A 274 34.07 -6.04 9.00
C ALA A 274 34.04 -6.68 7.61
N ARG A 275 35.20 -7.24 7.29
CA ARG A 275 35.65 -7.91 6.08
C ARG A 275 35.26 -9.39 6.17
N VAL A 276 34.46 -9.93 5.27
CA VAL A 276 34.43 -11.39 5.00
C VAL A 276 34.33 -11.68 3.51
N LYS A 277 35.34 -12.43 3.05
CA LYS A 277 35.53 -13.18 1.80
C LYS A 277 34.21 -13.78 1.29
N GLY A 278 33.84 -13.75 0.01
CA GLY A 278 34.64 -14.14 -1.16
C GLY A 278 34.25 -15.56 -1.58
N ARG A 279 33.49 -15.71 -2.68
CA ARG A 279 33.58 -16.88 -3.57
C ARG A 279 32.96 -16.58 -4.93
N LEU A 280 33.83 -16.54 -5.93
CA LEU A 280 33.54 -16.54 -7.35
C LEU A 280 33.04 -17.93 -7.76
N GLY A 281 31.97 -17.96 -8.55
CA GLY A 281 31.53 -19.12 -9.33
C GLY A 281 31.11 -18.61 -10.70
N GLN A 282 32.01 -18.77 -11.67
CA GLN A 282 31.78 -18.56 -13.09
C GLN A 282 30.76 -19.57 -13.62
N GLY A 283 29.88 -19.12 -14.51
CA GLY A 283 28.95 -19.94 -15.27
C GLY A 283 28.59 -19.18 -16.54
N GLU A 284 29.20 -19.60 -17.63
CA GLU A 284 29.24 -18.99 -18.95
C GLU A 284 28.25 -19.69 -19.90
N PHE A 285 27.73 -18.96 -20.89
CA PHE A 285 26.96 -19.42 -22.08
C PHE A 285 25.56 -20.02 -21.81
N SER A 286 24.53 -19.83 -22.65
CA SER A 286 24.51 -19.55 -24.08
C SER A 286 23.17 -18.90 -24.50
N ALA A 287 23.23 -18.04 -25.51
CA ALA A 287 22.08 -17.53 -26.24
C ALA A 287 21.59 -18.55 -27.29
N ALA A 288 20.27 -18.68 -27.45
CA ALA A 288 19.66 -19.20 -28.67
C ALA A 288 18.26 -18.59 -28.86
N SER A 289 18.06 -18.06 -30.06
CA SER A 289 16.84 -17.52 -30.62
C SER A 289 16.11 -18.59 -31.44
N ALA A 290 14.78 -18.67 -31.34
CA ALA A 290 13.83 -19.21 -32.34
C ALA A 290 12.40 -19.02 -31.78
N VAL A 291 11.55 -18.14 -32.31
CA VAL A 291 10.65 -18.32 -33.46
C VAL A 291 9.72 -19.54 -33.36
N GLY A 292 8.44 -19.25 -33.12
CA GLY A 292 7.29 -19.95 -33.73
C GLY A 292 6.81 -21.24 -33.07
N GLY A 293 5.49 -21.35 -32.87
CA GLY A 293 4.85 -22.67 -32.75
C GLY A 293 3.69 -22.75 -31.77
N VAL A 294 2.49 -22.49 -32.29
CA VAL A 294 1.21 -22.93 -31.73
C VAL A 294 1.23 -24.46 -31.63
N ALA A 295 0.96 -25.03 -30.45
CA ALA A 295 0.60 -26.43 -30.31
C ALA A 295 -0.36 -26.63 -29.13
N ALA A 296 -1.58 -27.04 -29.48
CA ALA A 296 -2.61 -27.48 -28.57
C ALA A 296 -2.18 -28.78 -27.88
N VAL A 297 -2.47 -28.88 -26.58
CA VAL A 297 -2.33 -30.10 -25.79
C VAL A 297 -3.68 -30.83 -25.77
N PRO A 298 -3.79 -32.06 -26.30
CA PRO A 298 -4.95 -32.90 -26.05
C PRO A 298 -4.74 -33.75 -24.79
N CYS A 299 -5.68 -33.67 -23.85
CA CYS A 299 -5.83 -34.66 -22.79
C CYS A 299 -6.32 -35.98 -23.42
N GLY A 300 -5.40 -36.92 -23.60
CA GLY A 300 -5.69 -38.26 -24.10
C GLY A 300 -6.42 -39.10 -23.07
N GLY A 301 -7.63 -39.55 -23.43
CA GLY A 301 -8.32 -40.65 -22.76
C GLY A 301 -7.69 -41.98 -23.14
N GLY A 302 -7.38 -42.78 -22.12
CA GLY A 302 -6.97 -44.18 -22.26
C GLY A 302 -7.97 -45.07 -21.53
N GLY A 303 -8.88 -45.69 -22.27
CA GLY A 303 -9.60 -46.86 -21.81
C GLY A 303 -8.75 -48.11 -21.98
N SER A 304 -8.85 -49.04 -21.04
CA SER A 304 -8.57 -50.45 -21.29
C SER A 304 -9.34 -51.30 -20.29
N GLY A 305 -10.07 -52.28 -20.83
CA GLY A 305 -10.95 -53.18 -20.10
C GLY A 305 -10.36 -54.56 -19.86
N ALA A 306 -11.26 -55.43 -19.37
CA ALA A 306 -11.13 -56.87 -19.07
C ALA A 306 -10.30 -57.17 -17.81
N THR A 307 -10.70 -58.05 -16.89
CA THR A 307 -11.21 -59.41 -17.12
C THR A 307 -12.08 -59.96 -15.98
N LEU A 308 -12.95 -60.91 -16.36
CA LEU A 308 -13.73 -61.81 -15.52
C LEU A 308 -12.92 -62.54 -14.43
N GLY A 309 -13.56 -62.79 -13.30
CA GLY A 309 -13.18 -63.82 -12.33
C GLY A 309 -14.36 -64.20 -11.43
N LYS A 310 -14.96 -65.37 -11.68
CA LYS A 310 -16.05 -65.99 -10.91
C LYS A 310 -15.51 -66.82 -9.74
N GLY A 311 -16.30 -66.90 -8.67
CA GLY A 311 -16.31 -67.99 -7.68
C GLY A 311 -15.60 -67.64 -6.36
N GLY A 312 -16.13 -67.90 -5.17
CA GLY A 312 -17.37 -68.55 -4.78
C GLY A 312 -17.52 -68.54 -3.25
N SER A 313 -18.77 -68.67 -2.80
CA SER A 313 -19.25 -69.31 -1.56
C SER A 313 -18.41 -69.25 -0.27
N GLY A 314 -19.00 -68.64 0.76
CA GLY A 314 -18.65 -68.89 2.16
C GLY A 314 -19.69 -68.28 3.09
N SER A 315 -20.55 -69.13 3.64
CA SER A 315 -21.70 -68.83 4.49
C SER A 315 -21.31 -68.52 5.96
N ALA A 316 -22.31 -68.01 6.70
CA ALA A 316 -22.50 -68.05 8.15
C ALA A 316 -21.90 -66.89 8.98
N VAL A 317 -22.50 -66.37 10.06
CA VAL A 317 -23.76 -66.58 10.80
C VAL A 317 -23.80 -65.47 11.88
N ALA A 318 -25.01 -65.04 12.29
CA ALA A 318 -25.36 -64.36 13.55
C ALA A 318 -24.73 -62.97 13.83
N GLY A 319 -25.40 -62.02 14.49
CA GLY A 319 -26.70 -62.01 15.16
C GLY A 319 -26.80 -60.73 15.99
N ALA A 320 -28.02 -60.24 16.14
CA ALA A 320 -28.56 -59.41 17.23
C ALA A 320 -27.73 -58.23 17.79
N THR A 321 -28.34 -57.05 17.89
CA THR A 321 -29.19 -56.65 19.04
C THR A 321 -29.47 -55.15 18.96
N ALA A 322 -30.75 -54.79 19.07
CA ALA A 322 -31.22 -53.42 19.21
C ALA A 322 -30.80 -52.81 20.57
N ARG A 323 -30.55 -51.49 20.62
CA ARG A 323 -30.84 -50.68 21.81
C ARG A 323 -30.99 -49.19 21.47
N ARG A 324 -32.24 -48.73 21.67
CA ARG A 324 -32.64 -47.35 21.97
C ARG A 324 -31.89 -46.81 23.20
N SER A 325 -31.52 -45.53 23.17
CA SER A 325 -31.87 -44.51 24.19
C SER A 325 -31.20 -43.18 23.81
N THR A 326 -31.94 -42.07 23.59
CA THR A 326 -32.58 -41.16 24.57
C THR A 326 -31.67 -39.97 24.89
N VAL A 327 -32.10 -38.79 24.44
CA VAL A 327 -32.04 -37.46 25.07
C VAL A 327 -30.67 -36.86 25.39
N MET A 328 -30.38 -35.71 24.78
CA MET A 328 -30.07 -34.47 25.51
C MET A 328 -30.58 -33.26 24.73
N ALA A 329 -31.49 -32.54 25.37
CA ALA A 329 -31.95 -31.22 25.00
C ALA A 329 -30.96 -30.16 25.51
N SER A 330 -30.81 -29.06 24.78
CA SER A 330 -30.29 -27.77 25.28
C SER A 330 -30.93 -26.71 24.38
N SER A 331 -32.08 -26.14 24.76
CA SER A 331 -32.22 -24.93 25.61
C SER A 331 -31.42 -23.75 25.04
N LEU A 332 -32.05 -22.95 24.17
CA LEU A 332 -32.61 -21.63 24.53
C LEU A 332 -31.54 -20.58 24.88
N GLY A 333 -31.19 -19.78 23.88
CA GLY A 333 -30.61 -18.44 24.03
C GLY A 333 -31.32 -17.49 23.09
N LYS A 334 -32.45 -16.93 23.53
CA LYS A 334 -33.10 -15.75 22.93
C LYS A 334 -32.29 -14.52 23.37
N ASN A 335 -31.94 -13.64 22.44
CA ASN A 335 -32.07 -12.17 22.55
C ASN A 335 -31.33 -11.47 21.40
N GLY A 336 -32.05 -10.65 20.65
CA GLY A 336 -31.50 -9.84 19.57
C GLY A 336 -32.61 -9.12 18.81
N GLU A 337 -33.36 -8.27 19.52
CA GLU A 337 -34.27 -7.29 18.92
C GLU A 337 -33.51 -6.38 17.93
N ALA A 338 -33.85 -6.49 16.65
CA ALA A 338 -33.48 -5.50 15.64
C ALA A 338 -34.46 -4.33 15.71
N ARG A 339 -34.05 -3.23 16.35
CA ARG A 339 -34.76 -1.94 16.31
C ARG A 339 -34.23 -1.12 15.13
N TRP A 340 -34.93 -1.19 14.00
CA TRP A 340 -34.78 -0.27 12.86
C TRP A 340 -35.77 0.89 13.00
N LEU A 341 -35.27 2.06 13.43
CA LEU A 341 -35.85 3.41 13.26
C LEU A 341 -34.64 4.36 13.31
N GLY A 342 -34.41 5.35 12.45
CA GLY A 342 -35.20 5.95 11.40
C GLY A 342 -34.40 7.16 10.87
N GLN A 343 -34.75 7.61 9.68
CA GLN A 343 -34.26 8.80 9.00
C GLN A 343 -34.21 10.06 9.88
N ARG A 344 -33.18 10.89 9.67
CA ARG A 344 -33.38 12.36 9.69
C ARG A 344 -32.43 13.10 8.75
N ARG A 345 -33.05 13.70 7.73
CA ARG A 345 -32.52 14.77 6.89
C ARG A 345 -32.18 16.01 7.74
N ARG A 346 -31.05 16.66 7.43
CA ARG A 346 -30.81 18.12 7.46
C ARG A 346 -29.95 18.37 6.20
N GLY A 347 -30.21 19.31 5.30
CA GLY A 347 -30.83 20.61 5.46
C GLY A 347 -29.73 21.65 5.53
N THR A 348 -29.30 22.14 4.36
CA THR A 348 -28.95 23.54 4.04
C THR A 348 -29.07 23.70 2.54
#